data_AF-A0A5E4R2F5-F1
#
_entry.id   AF-A0A5E4R2F5-F1
#
_cell.length_a   1.000
_cell.length_b   1.000
_cell.length_c   1.000
_cell.angle_alpha   90.00
_cell.angle_beta   90.00
_cell.angle_gamma   90.00
#
_symmetry.space_group_name_H-M   'P 1'
#
loop_
_entity.id
_entity.type
_entity.pdbx_description
1 polymer ?
#
loop_
_entity_poly.entity_id
_entity_poly.type
_entity_poly.pdbx_seq_one_letter_code
_entity_poly.pdbx_strand_id
1 'polypeptide(L)'
;MKWLNHSMKIQANPLFRGWITWKMFVFILGVIILGAYLLPHVKLYPIAPVTVTPTLQSRLTRHLSKLVTIVFRQYEEFENDIAESIQSLVALYPNIPIVVFSQSQQYPPFQFSVPNITLRNVKFVSLDFKLDASPRQLKPLSYISTEYVLFAPDSIRISRRVFQLALTTASKEPSLGVVIGVGSTHVVCQQVSWNYMEWTLQYSKDASGKLCDAVQGQHATLLKTSLLHTLPEPFLMPFPESLYLQTAVRKIKRCYPPVQGTPSYILSGRNTPPCCRKNIRRTTIHVLRALLQSGARCWLETTSLLGAVLRVAYSATNRVYVLILPFVPKNGTMWPADWVMAHQREFPERHLHPLAQIQFGGRDAPAPNDARVFLDLKLGANSLERCQKIGPKIIYP
;
A
#
# COMPACT_ATOMS: atom_id res chain seq x y z
N MET A 1 60.88 59.36 41.20
CA MET A 1 61.17 60.09 39.95
C MET A 1 60.28 59.56 38.83
N LYS A 2 59.47 60.45 38.24
CA LYS A 2 58.87 60.49 36.88
C LYS A 2 58.18 59.21 36.31
N TRP A 3 56.84 59.20 36.13
CA TRP A 3 56.03 59.71 34.96
C TRP A 3 56.29 58.82 33.70
N LEU A 4 55.36 58.26 32.91
CA LEU A 4 54.07 58.66 32.29
C LEU A 4 53.44 57.38 31.65
N ASN A 5 52.15 57.05 31.80
CA ASN A 5 50.98 57.44 30.98
C ASN A 5 51.18 57.68 29.46
N HIS A 6 50.59 56.82 28.63
CA HIS A 6 50.32 57.09 27.21
C HIS A 6 48.81 57.09 26.95
N SER A 7 48.27 58.25 26.58
CA SER A 7 46.94 58.43 25.98
C SER A 7 47.12 59.24 24.71
N MET A 8 46.54 58.75 23.60
CA MET A 8 46.75 59.26 22.25
C MET A 8 45.61 60.21 21.84
N LYS A 9 45.99 61.39 21.34
CA LYS A 9 45.13 62.52 20.91
C LYS A 9 44.47 62.26 19.55
N ILE A 10 43.27 62.82 19.37
CA ILE A 10 42.66 63.08 18.06
C ILE A 10 42.64 64.60 17.84
N GLN A 11 43.20 65.04 16.71
CA GLN A 11 43.22 66.44 16.25
C GLN A 11 41.86 66.84 15.65
N ALA A 12 41.36 68.02 16.03
CA ALA A 12 40.30 68.71 15.30
C ALA A 12 40.89 69.92 14.56
N ASN A 13 40.59 70.00 13.27
CA ASN A 13 41.08 71.04 12.35
C ASN A 13 40.22 72.33 12.48
N PRO A 14 40.79 73.54 12.32
CA PRO A 14 40.09 74.79 12.58
C PRO A 14 39.63 75.44 11.27
N LEU A 15 38.32 75.59 11.05
CA LEU A 15 37.80 76.47 9.99
C LEU A 15 36.37 76.92 10.34
N PHE A 16 36.11 78.22 10.13
CA PHE A 16 34.86 78.97 10.31
C PHE A 16 34.52 79.49 11.71
N ARG A 17 35.19 80.61 12.01
CA ARG A 17 34.77 81.63 12.98
C ARG A 17 34.06 82.74 12.17
N GLY A 18 32.79 83.03 12.43
CA GLY A 18 32.14 84.22 11.85
C GLY A 18 30.62 84.30 11.90
N TRP A 19 30.10 84.99 12.93
CA TRP A 19 28.87 85.81 12.94
C TRP A 19 27.51 85.16 12.65
N ILE A 20 26.92 84.56 13.69
CA ILE A 20 25.47 84.43 13.82
C ILE A 20 25.02 85.54 14.76
N THR A 21 24.31 86.55 14.24
CA THR A 21 23.81 87.67 15.05
C THR A 21 22.62 87.21 15.90
N TRP A 22 22.48 87.79 17.09
CA TRP A 22 21.48 87.44 18.11
C TRP A 22 20.03 87.35 17.57
N LYS A 23 19.70 88.11 16.53
CA LYS A 23 18.40 88.06 15.84
C LYS A 23 18.07 86.69 15.22
N MET A 24 19.08 85.97 14.72
CA MET A 24 18.90 84.62 14.17
C MET A 24 18.65 83.58 15.26
N PHE A 25 19.25 83.76 16.43
CA PHE A 25 19.05 82.86 17.56
C PHE A 25 17.63 82.97 18.13
N VAL A 26 17.10 84.20 18.23
CA VAL A 26 15.72 84.44 18.68
C VAL A 26 14.70 83.91 17.68
N PHE A 27 14.95 84.02 16.38
CA PHE A 27 14.08 83.47 15.35
C PHE A 27 14.04 81.93 15.37
N ILE A 28 15.20 81.27 15.50
CA ILE A 28 15.29 79.81 15.60
C ILE A 28 14.60 79.30 16.87
N LEU A 29 14.80 79.99 18.00
CA LEU A 29 14.14 79.62 19.27
C LEU A 29 12.61 79.80 19.19
N GLY A 30 12.13 80.86 18.53
CA GLY A 30 10.71 81.08 18.28
C GLY A 30 10.05 79.99 17.42
N VAL A 31 10.75 79.52 16.38
CA VAL A 31 10.27 78.42 15.51
C VAL A 31 10.22 77.09 16.27
N ILE A 32 11.18 76.82 17.15
CA ILE A 32 11.20 75.60 17.98
C ILE A 32 10.06 75.61 19.00
N ILE A 33 9.81 76.74 19.65
CA ILE A 33 8.74 76.87 20.65
C ILE A 33 7.35 76.79 19.97
N LEU A 34 7.19 77.39 18.80
CA LEU A 34 5.95 77.31 18.02
C LEU A 34 5.70 75.90 17.46
N GLY A 35 6.75 75.20 17.03
CA GLY A 35 6.68 73.81 16.59
C GLY A 35 6.33 72.84 17.73
N ALA A 36 6.83 73.09 18.95
CA ALA A 36 6.51 72.28 20.12
C ALA A 36 5.05 72.48 20.61
N TYR A 37 4.46 73.65 20.37
CA TYR A 37 3.05 73.93 20.75
C TYR A 37 2.02 73.40 19.75
N LEU A 38 2.41 73.17 18.49
CA LEU A 38 1.50 72.74 17.40
C LEU A 38 1.47 71.22 17.14
N LEU A 39 2.28 70.42 17.86
CA LEU A 39 2.29 68.95 17.74
C LEU A 39 1.48 68.31 18.90
N PRO A 40 0.19 67.94 18.69
CA PRO A 40 -0.55 67.19 19.70
C PRO A 40 0.07 65.79 19.87
N HIS A 41 0.09 65.32 21.12
CA HIS A 41 0.64 64.06 21.60
C HIS A 41 0.51 62.86 20.65
N VAL A 42 1.52 62.65 19.79
CA VAL A 42 1.74 61.34 19.17
C VAL A 42 2.40 60.46 20.22
N LYS A 43 1.60 59.64 20.91
CA LYS A 43 2.11 58.53 21.71
C LYS A 43 2.82 57.56 20.77
N LEU A 44 4.15 57.68 20.69
CA LEU A 44 5.01 56.66 20.12
C LEU A 44 4.97 55.44 21.05
N TYR A 45 4.07 54.51 20.75
CA TYR A 45 4.22 53.16 21.28
C TYR A 45 5.50 52.58 20.69
N PRO A 46 6.42 52.03 21.51
CA PRO A 46 7.53 51.28 20.96
C PRO A 46 6.93 50.15 20.12
N ILE A 47 7.34 50.07 18.86
CA ILE A 47 7.03 48.93 18.01
C ILE A 47 7.69 47.76 18.70
N ALA A 48 6.90 46.97 19.43
CA ALA A 48 7.32 45.65 19.89
C ALA A 48 7.87 44.94 18.64
N PRO A 49 9.07 44.32 18.70
CA PRO A 49 9.51 43.52 17.57
C PRO A 49 8.38 42.57 17.27
N VAL A 50 7.85 42.65 16.04
CA VAL A 50 6.81 41.73 15.58
C VAL A 50 7.41 40.36 15.79
N THR A 51 7.00 39.73 16.88
CA THR A 51 7.35 38.35 17.17
C THR A 51 6.47 37.64 16.17
N VAL A 52 6.96 37.54 14.93
CA VAL A 52 6.33 36.72 13.92
C VAL A 52 6.27 35.38 14.61
N THR A 53 5.07 34.94 14.98
CA THR A 53 4.85 33.60 15.49
C THR A 53 5.58 32.70 14.49
N PRO A 54 6.64 31.98 14.90
CA PRO A 54 7.44 31.25 13.95
C PRO A 54 6.48 30.34 13.23
N THR A 55 6.35 30.53 11.92
CA THR A 55 5.52 29.67 11.08
C THR A 55 5.90 28.22 11.42
N LEU A 56 4.92 27.32 11.41
CA LEU A 56 5.07 25.90 11.79
C LEU A 56 6.33 25.25 11.14
N GLN A 57 6.76 25.76 9.99
CA GLN A 57 7.99 25.40 9.27
C GLN A 57 9.30 25.67 10.03
N SER A 58 9.41 26.77 10.78
CA SER A 58 10.63 27.13 11.54
C SER A 58 10.85 26.21 12.74
N ARG A 59 9.78 25.84 13.46
CA ARG A 59 9.84 24.91 14.61
C ARG A 59 10.21 23.48 14.22
N LEU A 60 9.82 23.00 13.04
CA LEU A 60 10.12 21.62 12.62
C LEU A 60 11.64 21.38 12.42
N THR A 61 12.39 22.36 11.91
CA THR A 61 13.78 22.14 11.47
C THR A 61 14.75 21.78 12.61
N ARG A 62 14.58 22.35 13.82
CA ARG A 62 15.40 22.07 15.01
C ARG A 62 14.91 20.87 15.83
N HIS A 63 13.69 20.39 15.58
CA HIS A 63 13.07 19.30 16.33
C HIS A 63 13.03 17.95 15.59
N LEU A 64 13.31 17.91 14.28
CA LEU A 64 13.29 16.67 13.48
C LEU A 64 14.08 15.52 14.11
N SER A 65 15.30 15.79 14.56
CA SER A 65 16.16 14.78 15.20
C SER A 65 15.62 14.24 16.53
N LYS A 66 14.67 14.93 17.16
CA LYS A 66 13.98 14.45 18.38
C LYS A 66 12.67 13.73 18.07
N LEU A 67 12.13 13.90 16.87
CA LEU A 67 10.81 13.41 16.47
C LEU A 67 10.87 12.12 15.65
N VAL A 68 11.98 11.86 14.95
CA VAL A 68 12.10 10.73 14.01
C VAL A 68 13.32 9.88 14.33
N THR A 69 13.14 8.56 14.38
CA THR A 69 14.22 7.56 14.33
C THR A 69 14.29 7.00 12.92
N ILE A 70 15.47 6.97 12.32
CA ILE A 70 15.68 6.33 11.02
C ILE A 70 16.03 4.87 11.25
N VAL A 71 15.34 3.97 10.56
CA VAL A 71 15.54 2.53 10.68
C VAL A 71 15.94 1.94 9.33
N PHE A 72 17.07 1.24 9.31
CA PHE A 72 17.47 0.39 8.20
C PHE A 72 17.11 -1.05 8.52
N ARG A 73 16.29 -1.66 7.67
CA ARG A 73 15.88 -3.08 7.77
C ARG A 73 16.02 -3.83 6.45
N GLN A 74 15.87 -3.11 5.34
CA GLN A 74 16.00 -3.62 3.97
C GLN A 74 17.37 -3.25 3.41
N TYR A 75 18.29 -4.21 3.43
CA TYR A 75 19.60 -4.16 2.78
C TYR A 75 20.15 -5.59 2.69
N GLU A 76 21.09 -5.81 1.78
CA GLU A 76 21.81 -7.07 1.65
C GLU A 76 23.08 -7.06 2.51
N GLU A 77 23.38 -8.16 3.21
CA GLU A 77 24.53 -8.19 4.12
C GLU A 77 25.87 -8.16 3.36
N PHE A 78 25.93 -8.77 2.17
CA PHE A 78 27.17 -8.93 1.40
C PHE A 78 27.54 -7.70 0.56
N GLU A 79 26.54 -6.92 0.11
CA GLU A 79 26.74 -5.74 -0.74
C GLU A 79 25.69 -4.68 -0.40
N ASN A 80 26.11 -3.60 0.26
CA ASN A 80 25.22 -2.51 0.65
C ASN A 80 25.96 -1.18 0.79
N ASP A 81 25.18 -0.10 0.74
CA ASP A 81 25.64 1.29 0.94
C ASP A 81 25.22 1.85 2.32
N ILE A 82 25.07 1.00 3.33
CA ILE A 82 24.56 1.42 4.65
C ILE A 82 25.50 2.43 5.30
N ALA A 83 26.82 2.19 5.23
CA ALA A 83 27.79 3.06 5.87
C ALA A 83 27.76 4.49 5.31
N GLU A 84 27.78 4.64 3.99
CA GLU A 84 27.73 5.94 3.33
C GLU A 84 26.34 6.59 3.45
N SER A 85 25.26 5.80 3.46
CA SER A 85 23.91 6.30 3.75
C SER A 85 23.83 6.92 5.14
N ILE A 86 24.35 6.24 6.16
CA ILE A 86 24.42 6.74 7.53
C ILE A 86 25.31 7.98 7.61
N GLN A 87 26.49 7.98 6.99
CA GLN A 87 27.39 9.13 6.97
C GLN A 87 26.69 10.38 6.39
N SER A 88 25.95 10.22 5.30
CA SER A 88 25.20 11.32 4.70
C SER A 88 24.10 11.87 5.62
N LEU A 89 23.40 10.98 6.34
CA LEU A 89 22.32 11.34 7.25
C LEU A 89 22.85 12.04 8.50
N VAL A 90 23.94 11.54 9.08
CA VAL A 90 24.61 12.13 10.25
C VAL A 90 25.22 13.49 9.89
N ALA A 91 25.80 13.63 8.70
CA ALA A 91 26.30 14.93 8.21
C ALA A 91 25.17 15.97 8.11
N LEU A 92 23.96 15.56 7.67
CA LEU A 92 22.81 16.45 7.56
C LEU A 92 22.10 16.70 8.90
N TYR A 93 22.06 15.68 9.77
CA TYR A 93 21.34 15.64 11.04
C TYR A 93 22.18 14.93 12.14
N PRO A 94 23.15 15.61 12.77
CA PRO A 94 24.12 14.97 13.69
C PRO A 94 23.54 14.30 14.93
N ASN A 95 22.32 14.68 15.32
CA ASN A 95 21.66 14.18 16.54
C ASN A 95 20.49 13.24 16.25
N ILE A 96 20.27 12.82 15.00
CA ILE A 96 19.17 11.93 14.67
C ILE A 96 19.47 10.50 15.15
N PRO A 97 18.55 9.83 15.87
CA PRO A 97 18.67 8.42 16.19
C PRO A 97 18.59 7.58 14.92
N ILE A 98 19.56 6.67 14.74
CA ILE A 98 19.57 5.72 13.63
C ILE A 98 19.71 4.32 14.21
N VAL A 99 18.88 3.38 13.75
CA VAL A 99 18.97 1.97 14.14
C VAL A 99 19.07 1.12 12.90
N VAL A 100 20.07 0.25 12.85
CA VAL A 100 20.24 -0.75 11.80
C VAL A 100 19.89 -2.10 12.39
N PHE A 101 18.78 -2.67 11.94
CA PHE A 101 18.39 -4.03 12.31
C PHE A 101 18.98 -5.02 11.32
N SER A 102 19.58 -6.08 11.85
CA SER A 102 20.18 -7.20 11.11
C SER A 102 19.57 -8.49 11.66
N GLN A 103 19.50 -9.54 10.85
CA GLN A 103 19.11 -10.84 11.38
C GLN A 103 20.23 -11.31 12.32
N SER A 104 21.41 -11.51 11.75
CA SER A 104 22.60 -11.94 12.47
C SER A 104 23.60 -10.81 12.69
N GLN A 105 24.73 -11.10 13.31
CA GLN A 105 25.80 -10.12 13.42
C GLN A 105 26.39 -9.85 12.04
N GLN A 106 26.26 -8.61 11.58
CA GLN A 106 26.77 -8.18 10.28
C GLN A 106 28.24 -8.52 10.08
N TYR A 107 28.53 -9.24 8.99
CA TYR A 107 29.88 -9.50 8.51
C TYR A 107 29.94 -9.39 6.97
N PRO A 108 30.89 -8.66 6.38
CA PRO A 108 31.94 -7.90 7.06
C PRO A 108 31.37 -6.71 7.86
N PRO A 109 32.06 -6.27 8.94
CA PRO A 109 31.63 -5.10 9.70
C PRO A 109 31.51 -3.87 8.79
N PHE A 110 30.50 -3.03 9.03
CA PHE A 110 30.34 -1.78 8.31
C PHE A 110 31.59 -0.89 8.46
N GLN A 111 32.10 -0.42 7.33
CA GLN A 111 33.29 0.42 7.28
C GLN A 111 32.87 1.90 7.30
N PHE A 112 33.23 2.62 8.36
CA PHE A 112 32.92 4.04 8.47
C PHE A 112 34.18 4.88 8.33
N SER A 113 34.12 5.90 7.48
CA SER A 113 35.18 6.89 7.29
C SER A 113 35.18 7.98 8.38
N VAL A 114 34.19 7.97 9.27
CA VAL A 114 33.96 9.00 10.29
C VAL A 114 34.29 8.49 11.71
N PRO A 115 34.70 9.37 12.64
CA PRO A 115 35.04 8.95 14.00
C PRO A 115 33.83 8.43 14.77
N ASN A 116 34.04 7.48 15.68
CA ASN A 116 32.98 6.87 16.50
C ASN A 116 32.10 7.88 17.25
N ILE A 117 32.64 9.05 17.62
CA ILE A 117 31.88 10.10 18.31
C ILE A 117 30.73 10.66 17.47
N THR A 118 30.88 10.66 16.14
CA THR A 118 29.84 11.09 15.19
C THR A 118 28.72 10.07 15.07
N LEU A 119 29.02 8.79 15.31
CA LEU A 119 28.09 7.67 15.25
C LEU A 119 27.43 7.35 16.59
N ARG A 120 27.59 8.20 17.61
CA ARG A 120 27.06 7.96 18.98
C ARG A 120 25.55 7.67 19.05
N ASN A 121 24.80 8.16 18.07
CA ASN A 121 23.34 8.00 17.98
C ASN A 121 22.93 6.85 17.05
N VAL A 122 23.89 6.12 16.48
CA VAL A 122 23.69 5.00 15.57
C VAL A 122 23.84 3.71 16.37
N LYS A 123 22.84 2.83 16.27
CA LYS A 123 22.84 1.52 16.92
C LYS A 123 22.75 0.41 15.89
N PHE A 124 23.64 -0.57 15.98
CA PHE A 124 23.58 -1.81 15.20
C PHE A 124 23.01 -2.89 16.09
N VAL A 125 21.88 -3.46 15.69
CA VAL A 125 21.13 -4.43 16.51
C VAL A 125 20.92 -5.68 15.67
N SER A 126 21.47 -6.80 16.16
CA SER A 126 21.15 -8.14 15.65
C SER A 126 19.90 -8.64 16.37
N LEU A 127 18.96 -9.19 15.59
CA LEU A 127 17.68 -9.70 16.06
C LEU A 127 17.71 -11.19 16.41
N ASP A 128 18.85 -11.86 16.21
CA ASP A 128 19.04 -13.24 16.60
C ASP A 128 18.87 -13.44 18.11
N PHE A 129 18.30 -14.59 18.44
CA PHE A 129 18.15 -15.00 19.82
C PHE A 129 19.52 -15.18 20.48
N LYS A 130 19.72 -14.52 21.62
CA LYS A 130 20.95 -14.59 22.42
C LYS A 130 20.60 -14.99 23.85
N LEU A 131 21.29 -16.00 24.38
CA LEU A 131 21.03 -16.55 25.71
C LEU A 131 21.38 -15.58 26.84
N ASP A 132 22.34 -14.68 26.60
CA ASP A 132 22.81 -13.66 27.54
C ASP A 132 22.04 -12.33 27.42
N ALA A 133 21.11 -12.22 26.47
CA ALA A 133 20.34 -10.99 26.25
C ALA A 133 19.12 -10.91 27.17
N SER A 134 18.85 -9.69 27.67
CA SER A 134 17.62 -9.39 28.40
C SER A 134 16.39 -9.39 27.47
N PRO A 135 15.17 -9.65 27.98
CA PRO A 135 13.95 -9.62 27.17
C PRO A 135 13.68 -8.28 26.47
N ARG A 136 14.22 -7.17 26.98
CA ARG A 136 14.11 -5.86 26.32
C ARG A 136 15.02 -5.78 25.09
N GLN A 137 16.23 -6.32 25.18
CA GLN A 137 17.19 -6.35 24.07
C GLN A 137 16.70 -7.22 22.90
N LEU A 138 15.88 -8.23 23.18
CA LEU A 138 15.26 -9.07 22.15
C LEU A 138 14.09 -8.40 21.42
N LYS A 139 13.58 -7.24 21.91
CA LYS A 139 12.45 -6.53 21.31
C LYS A 139 12.93 -5.35 20.46
N PRO A 140 12.76 -5.36 19.12
CA PRO A 140 13.22 -4.28 18.25
C PRO A 140 12.66 -2.91 18.62
N LEU A 141 11.38 -2.84 19.01
CA LEU A 141 10.72 -1.59 19.38
C LEU A 141 11.32 -0.93 20.63
N SER A 142 12.08 -1.64 21.47
CA SER A 142 12.72 -1.03 22.64
C SER A 142 13.84 -0.05 22.27
N TYR A 143 14.37 -0.15 21.05
CA TYR A 143 15.43 0.72 20.52
C TYR A 143 14.89 2.01 19.90
N ILE A 144 13.57 2.16 19.78
CA ILE A 144 12.90 3.28 19.13
C ILE A 144 12.07 4.03 20.17
N SER A 145 12.41 5.30 20.43
CA SER A 145 11.73 6.13 21.43
C SER A 145 11.08 7.39 20.87
N THR A 146 11.25 7.66 19.57
CA THR A 146 10.74 8.86 18.92
C THR A 146 9.29 8.68 18.49
N GLU A 147 8.59 9.79 18.19
CA GLU A 147 7.18 9.74 17.80
C GLU A 147 6.96 9.10 16.43
N TYR A 148 7.89 9.27 15.51
CA TYR A 148 7.85 8.70 14.16
C TYR A 148 9.08 7.84 13.88
N VAL A 149 8.91 6.90 12.95
CA VAL A 149 9.95 6.03 12.40
C VAL A 149 9.99 6.21 10.90
N LEU A 150 11.18 6.49 10.36
CA LEU A 150 11.43 6.47 8.93
C LEU A 150 12.18 5.17 8.58
N PHE A 151 11.48 4.24 7.94
CA PHE A 151 12.11 3.08 7.33
C PHE A 151 12.80 3.51 6.03
N ALA A 152 14.12 3.37 6.01
CA ALA A 152 14.96 3.70 4.87
C ALA A 152 15.46 2.41 4.19
N PRO A 153 15.40 2.33 2.85
CA PRO A 153 16.19 1.34 2.12
C PRO A 153 17.67 1.71 2.19
N ASP A 154 18.53 0.81 1.71
CA ASP A 154 19.94 1.13 1.49
C ASP A 154 20.12 2.22 0.41
N SER A 155 21.34 2.71 0.27
CA SER A 155 21.72 3.65 -0.80
C SER A 155 20.92 4.96 -0.84
N ILE A 156 20.40 5.42 0.30
CA ILE A 156 19.58 6.65 0.36
C ILE A 156 20.40 7.90 0.66
N ARG A 157 20.01 9.01 0.04
CA ARG A 157 20.45 10.38 0.37
C ARG A 157 19.23 11.28 0.44
N ILE A 158 18.93 11.83 1.61
CA ILE A 158 17.68 12.57 1.85
C ILE A 158 17.92 14.07 1.87
N SER A 159 17.15 14.84 1.08
CA SER A 159 17.17 16.30 1.17
C SER A 159 16.33 16.81 2.34
N ARG A 160 16.76 17.93 2.94
CA ARG A 160 16.05 18.54 4.09
C ARG A 160 14.59 18.89 3.78
N ARG A 161 14.31 19.37 2.56
CA ARG A 161 12.97 19.78 2.12
C ARG A 161 12.02 18.58 2.04
N VAL A 162 12.47 17.48 1.44
CA VAL A 162 11.65 16.26 1.30
C VAL A 162 11.34 15.67 2.66
N PHE A 163 12.33 15.63 3.57
CA PHE A 163 12.10 15.08 4.91
C PHE A 163 11.11 15.92 5.73
N GLN A 164 11.22 17.24 5.66
CA GLN A 164 10.27 18.15 6.31
C GLN A 164 8.86 17.98 5.75
N LEU A 165 8.71 17.93 4.43
CA LEU A 165 7.41 17.74 3.78
C LEU A 165 6.76 16.41 4.18
N ALA A 166 7.54 15.33 4.23
CA ALA A 166 7.06 14.03 4.67
C ALA A 166 6.55 14.06 6.11
N LEU A 167 7.29 14.69 7.02
CA LEU A 167 6.87 14.82 8.41
C LEU A 167 5.63 15.70 8.56
N THR A 168 5.53 16.81 7.83
CA THR A 168 4.31 17.65 7.86
C THR A 168 3.08 16.89 7.35
N THR A 169 3.26 16.00 6.37
CA THR A 169 2.19 15.16 5.84
C THR A 169 1.79 14.10 6.87
N ALA A 170 2.77 13.42 7.48
CA ALA A 170 2.51 12.40 8.50
C ALA A 170 1.87 12.99 9.77
N SER A 171 2.23 14.22 10.15
CA SER A 171 1.64 14.90 11.29
C SER A 171 0.18 15.30 11.07
N LYS A 172 -0.23 15.53 9.82
CA LYS A 172 -1.63 15.82 9.48
C LYS A 172 -2.50 14.56 9.53
N GLU A 173 -1.94 13.44 9.09
CA GLU A 173 -2.64 12.16 8.99
C GLU A 173 -1.86 11.05 9.74
N PRO A 174 -1.86 11.07 11.09
CA PRO A 174 -1.00 10.21 11.91
C PRO A 174 -1.38 8.72 11.88
N SER A 175 -2.57 8.40 11.39
CA SER A 175 -3.01 7.02 11.14
C SER A 175 -2.37 6.44 9.88
N LEU A 176 -1.71 7.24 9.04
CA LEU A 176 -1.23 6.82 7.72
C LEU A 176 0.30 6.80 7.65
N GLY A 177 0.82 5.91 6.80
CA GLY A 177 2.22 5.92 6.41
C GLY A 177 2.46 6.83 5.20
N VAL A 178 3.48 7.68 5.28
CA VAL A 178 3.92 8.53 4.17
C VAL A 178 5.07 7.86 3.44
N VAL A 179 4.95 7.69 2.14
CA VAL A 179 5.96 7.03 1.30
C VAL A 179 6.71 8.06 0.45
N ILE A 180 8.03 7.89 0.36
CA ILE A 180 8.95 8.77 -0.34
C ILE A 180 9.72 7.91 -1.34
N GLY A 181 9.52 8.11 -2.65
CA GLY A 181 10.28 7.40 -3.68
C GLY A 181 11.77 7.75 -3.66
N VAL A 182 12.63 6.79 -3.99
CA VAL A 182 14.08 6.96 -4.05
C VAL A 182 14.56 6.97 -5.50
N GLY A 183 15.31 8.01 -5.86
CA GLY A 183 15.90 8.18 -7.20
C GLY A 183 14.86 8.38 -8.31
N SER A 184 15.15 7.83 -9.49
CA SER A 184 14.26 7.82 -10.66
C SER A 184 13.35 6.59 -10.72
N THR A 185 13.37 5.74 -9.68
CA THR A 185 12.58 4.50 -9.68
C THR A 185 11.10 4.83 -9.58
N HIS A 186 10.31 4.26 -10.50
CA HIS A 186 8.87 4.46 -10.49
C HIS A 186 8.24 3.65 -9.35
N VAL A 187 7.72 4.36 -8.36
CA VAL A 187 7.00 3.76 -7.23
C VAL A 187 5.58 3.41 -7.67
N VAL A 188 5.19 2.14 -7.50
CA VAL A 188 3.85 1.64 -7.89
C VAL A 188 3.00 1.45 -6.64
N CYS A 189 1.88 2.17 -6.60
CA CYS A 189 0.86 2.05 -5.57
C CYS A 189 0.05 0.76 -5.77
N GLN A 190 -0.13 0.00 -4.69
CA GLN A 190 -0.89 -1.26 -4.71
C GLN A 190 -1.95 -1.29 -3.62
N GLN A 191 -3.09 -1.88 -3.95
CA GLN A 191 -4.07 -2.32 -2.96
C GLN A 191 -3.84 -3.79 -2.62
N VAL A 192 -4.06 -4.12 -1.35
CA VAL A 192 -3.81 -5.46 -0.81
C VAL A 192 -5.09 -6.01 -0.20
N SER A 193 -5.57 -7.11 -0.77
CA SER A 193 -6.68 -7.87 -0.23
C SER A 193 -6.18 -9.18 0.35
N TRP A 194 -6.33 -9.37 1.66
CA TRP A 194 -6.02 -10.63 2.33
C TRP A 194 -7.30 -11.37 2.70
N ASN A 195 -7.41 -12.60 2.22
CA ASN A 195 -8.43 -13.56 2.65
C ASN A 195 -7.77 -14.64 3.51
N TYR A 196 -7.92 -14.51 4.83
CA TYR A 196 -7.37 -15.45 5.80
C TYR A 196 -7.88 -16.88 5.60
N MET A 197 -9.18 -17.05 5.35
CA MET A 197 -9.81 -18.37 5.23
C MET A 197 -9.36 -19.12 3.98
N GLU A 198 -9.01 -18.39 2.92
CA GLU A 198 -8.52 -18.94 1.65
C GLU A 198 -7.00 -18.85 1.51
N TRP A 199 -6.30 -18.41 2.57
CA TRP A 199 -4.84 -18.21 2.56
C TRP A 199 -4.36 -17.39 1.35
N THR A 200 -5.20 -16.48 0.85
CA THR A 200 -5.00 -15.81 -0.44
C THR A 200 -4.72 -14.33 -0.23
N LEU A 201 -3.67 -13.85 -0.87
CA LEU A 201 -3.21 -12.48 -0.83
C LEU A 201 -3.18 -11.93 -2.26
N GLN A 202 -3.97 -10.89 -2.52
CA GLN A 202 -4.10 -10.30 -3.86
C GLN A 202 -3.58 -8.87 -3.87
N TYR A 203 -2.68 -8.59 -4.81
CA TYR A 203 -2.20 -7.25 -5.12
C TYR A 203 -2.86 -6.77 -6.41
N SER A 204 -3.45 -5.58 -6.37
CA SER A 204 -3.94 -4.90 -7.57
C SER A 204 -3.25 -3.55 -7.73
N LYS A 205 -2.82 -3.24 -8.96
CA LYS A 205 -2.32 -1.92 -9.30
C LYS A 205 -3.50 -0.95 -9.34
N ASP A 206 -3.44 0.10 -8.54
CA ASP A 206 -4.39 1.20 -8.62
C ASP A 206 -3.87 2.24 -9.62
N ALA A 207 -4.75 2.73 -10.50
CA ALA A 207 -4.44 3.78 -11.47
C ALA A 207 -4.86 5.18 -11.00
N SER A 208 -5.40 5.33 -9.77
CA SER A 208 -6.20 6.50 -9.40
C SER A 208 -5.79 7.36 -8.18
N GLY A 209 -4.79 7.03 -7.33
CA GLY A 209 -4.56 7.90 -6.17
C GLY A 209 -3.35 7.71 -5.26
N LYS A 210 -3.07 8.78 -4.49
CA LYS A 210 -1.95 8.95 -3.54
C LYS A 210 -2.02 8.04 -2.28
N LEU A 211 -2.99 7.13 -2.18
CA LEU A 211 -3.26 6.30 -1.00
C LEU A 211 -3.23 4.83 -1.37
N CYS A 212 -2.42 4.04 -0.67
CA CYS A 212 -2.10 2.65 -1.00
C CYS A 212 -2.06 1.80 0.27
N ASP A 213 -2.34 0.49 0.12
CA ASP A 213 -2.13 -0.49 1.18
C ASP A 213 -0.69 -1.01 1.19
N ALA A 214 -0.08 -1.13 -0.01
CA ALA A 214 1.31 -1.48 -0.20
C ALA A 214 1.94 -0.66 -1.32
N VAL A 215 3.26 -0.63 -1.34
CA VAL A 215 4.04 0.06 -2.35
C VAL A 215 5.13 -0.84 -2.89
N GLN A 216 5.28 -0.84 -4.21
CA GLN A 216 6.33 -1.57 -4.92
C GLN A 216 7.33 -0.59 -5.55
N GLY A 217 8.63 -0.89 -5.44
CA GLY A 217 9.74 -0.06 -5.92
C GLY A 217 10.65 0.37 -4.76
N GLN A 218 11.73 1.11 -5.02
CA GLN A 218 12.59 1.62 -3.94
C GLN A 218 12.00 2.88 -3.33
N HIS A 219 11.74 2.84 -2.02
CA HIS A 219 11.10 3.95 -1.33
C HIS A 219 11.39 3.89 0.18
N ALA A 220 11.40 5.07 0.82
CA ALA A 220 11.38 5.20 2.26
C ALA A 220 9.94 5.35 2.78
N THR A 221 9.66 4.82 3.97
CA THR A 221 8.32 4.86 4.58
C THR A 221 8.37 5.48 5.97
N LEU A 222 7.67 6.59 6.17
CA LEU A 222 7.52 7.29 7.44
C LEU A 222 6.19 6.89 8.11
N LEU A 223 6.25 6.38 9.33
CA LEU A 223 5.09 5.92 10.11
C LEU A 223 5.16 6.49 11.53
N LYS A 224 4.00 6.62 12.18
CA LYS A 224 3.96 6.92 13.62
C LYS A 224 4.36 5.68 14.42
N THR A 225 5.24 5.81 15.39
CA THR A 225 5.76 4.69 16.20
C THR A 225 4.66 3.93 16.92
N SER A 226 3.62 4.64 17.39
CA SER A 226 2.47 4.02 18.06
C SER A 226 1.75 2.98 17.20
N LEU A 227 1.78 3.12 15.87
CA LEU A 227 1.20 2.15 14.94
C LEU A 227 1.98 0.83 14.96
N LEU A 228 3.32 0.90 15.04
CA LEU A 228 4.17 -0.30 15.08
C LEU A 228 3.94 -1.13 16.33
N HIS A 229 3.66 -0.50 17.47
CA HIS A 229 3.29 -1.20 18.71
C HIS A 229 1.99 -1.98 18.60
N THR A 230 1.15 -1.66 17.62
CA THR A 230 -0.03 -2.46 17.37
C THR A 230 0.37 -3.76 16.66
N LEU A 231 1.28 -3.72 15.69
CA LEU A 231 1.57 -4.85 14.78
C LEU A 231 2.22 -6.04 15.51
N PRO A 232 1.93 -7.28 15.11
CA PRO A 232 2.56 -8.47 15.70
C PRO A 232 4.08 -8.48 15.52
N GLU A 233 4.57 -8.27 14.31
CA GLU A 233 5.98 -8.43 13.93
C GLU A 233 6.42 -7.32 12.93
N PRO A 234 6.52 -6.05 13.37
CA PRO A 234 6.74 -4.90 12.48
C PRO A 234 8.07 -4.89 11.70
N PHE A 235 9.02 -5.77 12.02
CA PHE A 235 10.34 -5.86 11.37
C PHE A 235 10.60 -7.21 10.69
N LEU A 236 9.55 -8.00 10.48
CA LEU A 236 9.62 -9.31 9.82
C LEU A 236 10.16 -9.19 8.38
N MET A 237 10.86 -10.22 7.89
CA MET A 237 11.26 -10.31 6.48
C MET A 237 10.25 -11.12 5.67
N PRO A 238 10.08 -10.88 4.36
CA PRO A 238 10.72 -9.82 3.56
C PRO A 238 10.18 -8.42 3.93
N PHE A 239 11.06 -7.43 3.93
CA PHE A 239 10.75 -6.06 4.32
C PHE A 239 10.92 -5.12 3.12
N PRO A 240 9.98 -4.20 2.84
CA PRO A 240 8.84 -3.78 3.67
C PRO A 240 7.53 -4.56 3.43
N GLU A 241 7.54 -5.63 2.65
CA GLU A 241 6.31 -6.34 2.24
C GLU A 241 5.54 -6.89 3.45
N SER A 242 6.22 -7.53 4.39
CA SER A 242 5.60 -8.07 5.61
C SER A 242 4.94 -6.98 6.47
N LEU A 243 5.56 -5.78 6.50
CA LEU A 243 5.03 -4.62 7.21
C LEU A 243 3.73 -4.17 6.54
N TYR A 244 3.71 -4.09 5.21
CA TYR A 244 2.50 -3.71 4.48
C TYR A 244 1.36 -4.68 4.67
N LEU A 245 1.64 -5.99 4.65
CA LEU A 245 0.63 -7.01 4.95
C LEU A 245 0.01 -6.78 6.33
N GLN A 246 0.83 -6.62 7.36
CA GLN A 246 0.33 -6.41 8.71
C GLN A 246 -0.49 -5.12 8.84
N THR A 247 -0.10 -4.05 8.16
CA THR A 247 -0.85 -2.78 8.18
C THR A 247 -2.17 -2.84 7.40
N ALA A 248 -2.19 -3.51 6.24
CA ALA A 248 -3.37 -3.66 5.39
C ALA A 248 -4.46 -4.50 6.08
N VAL A 249 -4.04 -5.62 6.69
CA VAL A 249 -4.93 -6.54 7.43
C VAL A 249 -5.64 -5.86 8.58
N ARG A 250 -4.95 -4.94 9.28
CA ARG A 250 -5.51 -4.22 10.41
C ARG A 250 -6.46 -3.08 10.04
N LYS A 251 -6.81 -2.94 8.75
CA LYS A 251 -7.75 -1.92 8.26
C LYS A 251 -7.38 -0.52 8.73
N ILE A 252 -6.09 -0.23 8.87
CA ILE A 252 -5.62 1.13 9.10
C ILE A 252 -5.83 1.88 7.79
N LYS A 253 -7.00 2.53 7.67
CA LYS A 253 -7.50 3.10 6.41
C LYS A 253 -7.19 4.58 6.27
N ARG A 254 -7.07 4.98 5.01
CA ARG A 254 -6.95 6.35 4.47
C ARG A 254 -8.34 6.77 3.92
N CYS A 255 -8.86 7.98 4.20
CA CYS A 255 -10.27 8.44 4.01
C CYS A 255 -10.60 8.97 2.57
N TYR A 256 -11.82 9.01 1.96
CA TYR A 256 -13.22 9.49 2.28
C TYR A 256 -14.33 8.84 1.31
N PRO A 257 -15.70 8.96 1.50
CA PRO A 257 -16.79 8.06 0.99
C PRO A 257 -17.94 8.76 0.16
N PRO A 258 -19.20 8.25 -0.03
CA PRO A 258 -19.80 6.90 0.07
C PRO A 258 -20.62 6.42 -1.19
N VAL A 259 -20.96 5.12 -1.28
CA VAL A 259 -22.33 4.52 -1.41
C VAL A 259 -22.22 2.98 -1.25
N GLN A 260 -23.10 2.39 -0.42
CA GLN A 260 -23.30 0.94 -0.12
C GLN A 260 -24.22 0.27 -1.18
N GLY A 261 -24.37 -1.05 -1.37
CA GLY A 261 -23.83 -2.25 -0.72
C GLY A 261 -24.75 -3.46 -0.94
N THR A 262 -24.24 -4.57 -1.48
CA THR A 262 -24.74 -5.97 -1.34
C THR A 262 -23.52 -6.92 -1.72
N PRO A 263 -23.20 -8.10 -1.11
CA PRO A 263 -21.93 -8.92 -1.36
C PRO A 263 -21.37 -9.48 -2.75
N SER A 264 -20.11 -9.13 -2.97
CA SER A 264 -18.96 -9.92 -3.50
C SER A 264 -18.83 -10.42 -4.96
N TYR A 265 -19.86 -10.92 -5.64
CA TYR A 265 -19.94 -10.84 -7.12
C TYR A 265 -21.38 -10.92 -7.58
N ILE A 266 -22.29 -11.56 -6.86
CA ILE A 266 -23.72 -11.50 -7.19
C ILE A 266 -24.37 -10.25 -6.65
N LEU A 267 -23.90 -9.85 -5.49
CA LEU A 267 -24.41 -8.65 -4.89
C LEU A 267 -23.44 -7.48 -5.33
N SER A 268 -22.38 -7.81 -6.10
CA SER A 268 -21.64 -6.96 -7.07
C SER A 268 -22.02 -7.12 -8.57
N GLY A 269 -23.08 -7.87 -8.92
CA GLY A 269 -23.57 -8.02 -10.31
C GLY A 269 -22.63 -8.59 -11.41
N ARG A 270 -21.71 -9.52 -11.10
CA ARG A 270 -20.73 -10.12 -12.03
C ARG A 270 -20.87 -11.65 -12.17
N ASN A 271 -20.51 -12.15 -13.36
CA ASN A 271 -20.60 -13.55 -13.80
C ASN A 271 -19.28 -14.33 -13.62
N THR A 272 -19.33 -15.65 -13.79
CA THR A 272 -18.19 -16.59 -13.65
C THR A 272 -16.92 -16.14 -14.43
N PRO A 273 -15.72 -16.21 -13.84
CA PRO A 273 -14.48 -15.70 -14.43
C PRO A 273 -14.14 -16.26 -15.84
N PRO A 274 -13.59 -15.43 -16.75
CA PRO A 274 -13.36 -15.79 -18.16
C PRO A 274 -12.28 -16.88 -18.37
N CYS A 275 -11.29 -17.01 -17.46
CA CYS A 275 -10.30 -18.08 -17.51
C CYS A 275 -10.93 -19.47 -17.28
N CYS A 276 -11.86 -19.57 -16.33
CA CYS A 276 -12.63 -20.78 -16.07
C CYS A 276 -13.54 -21.11 -17.26
N ARG A 277 -14.27 -20.12 -17.79
CA ARG A 277 -15.11 -20.31 -18.99
C ARG A 277 -14.31 -20.74 -20.22
N LYS A 278 -13.11 -20.21 -20.40
CA LYS A 278 -12.20 -20.57 -21.51
C LYS A 278 -11.72 -22.02 -21.41
N ASN A 279 -11.36 -22.49 -20.22
CA ASN A 279 -10.90 -23.85 -20.03
C ASN A 279 -12.05 -24.87 -20.15
N ILE A 280 -13.22 -24.56 -19.58
CA ILE A 280 -14.43 -25.38 -19.77
C ILE A 280 -14.76 -25.50 -21.26
N ARG A 281 -14.76 -24.39 -22.01
CA ARG A 281 -15.00 -24.38 -23.46
C ARG A 281 -13.99 -25.24 -24.22
N ARG A 282 -12.70 -25.17 -23.86
CA ARG A 282 -11.64 -25.98 -24.50
C ARG A 282 -11.81 -27.47 -24.23
N THR A 283 -12.09 -27.86 -22.99
CA THR A 283 -12.32 -29.25 -22.61
C THR A 283 -13.57 -29.81 -23.29
N THR A 284 -14.68 -29.07 -23.29
CA THR A 284 -15.93 -29.52 -23.94
C THR A 284 -15.75 -29.73 -25.44
N ILE A 285 -15.07 -28.82 -26.14
CA ILE A 285 -14.81 -28.96 -27.59
C ILE A 285 -13.96 -30.20 -27.88
N HIS A 286 -12.94 -30.45 -27.05
CA HIS A 286 -12.07 -31.61 -27.21
C HIS A 286 -12.85 -32.93 -27.04
N VAL A 287 -13.67 -33.02 -25.98
CA VAL A 287 -14.48 -34.21 -25.68
C VAL A 287 -15.54 -34.45 -26.76
N LEU A 288 -16.29 -33.42 -27.18
CA LEU A 288 -17.31 -33.56 -28.22
C LEU A 288 -16.70 -34.03 -29.55
N ARG A 289 -15.54 -33.51 -29.93
CA ARG A 289 -14.84 -33.95 -31.14
C ARG A 289 -14.46 -35.43 -31.06
N ALA A 290 -13.89 -35.86 -29.93
CA ALA A 290 -13.49 -37.25 -29.73
C ALA A 290 -14.69 -38.21 -29.82
N LEU A 291 -15.82 -37.86 -29.19
CA LEU A 291 -17.03 -38.66 -29.19
C LEU A 291 -17.69 -38.76 -30.58
N LEU A 292 -17.77 -37.66 -31.32
CA LEU A 292 -18.36 -37.67 -32.67
C LEU A 292 -17.47 -38.45 -33.66
N GLN A 293 -16.15 -38.32 -33.55
CA GLN A 293 -15.20 -39.08 -34.38
C GLN A 293 -15.28 -40.59 -34.12
N SER A 294 -15.62 -41.01 -32.90
CA SER A 294 -15.82 -42.42 -32.56
C SER A 294 -17.24 -42.93 -32.90
N GLY A 295 -18.07 -42.13 -33.58
CA GLY A 295 -19.45 -42.49 -33.90
C GLY A 295 -20.40 -42.54 -32.69
N ALA A 296 -19.99 -41.98 -31.54
CA ALA A 296 -20.82 -41.96 -30.35
C ALA A 296 -21.91 -40.89 -30.46
N ARG A 297 -23.15 -41.28 -30.13
CA ARG A 297 -24.29 -40.35 -30.06
C ARG A 297 -24.29 -39.64 -28.71
N CYS A 298 -24.02 -38.34 -28.71
CA CYS A 298 -23.94 -37.52 -27.50
C CYS A 298 -24.87 -36.30 -27.56
N TRP A 299 -25.29 -35.80 -26.40
CA TRP A 299 -26.09 -34.57 -26.24
C TRP A 299 -25.68 -33.83 -24.97
N LEU A 300 -26.01 -32.53 -24.87
CA LEU A 300 -25.77 -31.74 -23.66
C LEU A 300 -26.77 -32.08 -22.53
N GLU A 301 -26.28 -32.27 -21.30
CA GLU A 301 -27.10 -32.47 -20.08
C GLU A 301 -26.96 -31.31 -19.08
N THR A 302 -27.88 -31.28 -18.12
CA THR A 302 -28.28 -30.19 -17.23
C THR A 302 -27.60 -30.21 -15.87
N THR A 303 -26.97 -31.33 -15.47
CA THR A 303 -26.30 -31.45 -14.17
C THR A 303 -24.90 -32.04 -14.34
N SER A 304 -23.96 -31.55 -13.54
CA SER A 304 -22.77 -32.34 -13.17
C SER A 304 -22.92 -32.63 -11.68
N LEU A 305 -22.50 -33.78 -11.19
CA LEU A 305 -22.63 -34.13 -9.77
C LEU A 305 -21.49 -35.06 -9.34
N LEU A 306 -21.28 -35.08 -8.03
CA LEU A 306 -20.32 -35.91 -7.33
C LEU A 306 -20.74 -37.39 -7.45
N GLY A 307 -20.28 -38.06 -8.51
CA GLY A 307 -20.61 -39.48 -8.76
C GLY A 307 -20.64 -39.90 -10.24
N ALA A 308 -20.20 -39.05 -11.17
CA ALA A 308 -20.17 -39.47 -12.57
C ALA A 308 -19.19 -40.63 -12.85
N VAL A 309 -19.64 -41.55 -13.69
CA VAL A 309 -18.94 -42.75 -14.15
C VAL A 309 -17.67 -42.39 -14.92
N LEU A 310 -17.70 -41.31 -15.73
CA LEU A 310 -16.59 -40.88 -16.57
C LEU A 310 -16.36 -39.37 -16.41
N ARG A 311 -15.16 -39.01 -15.93
CA ARG A 311 -14.70 -37.62 -15.77
C ARG A 311 -13.49 -37.38 -16.65
N VAL A 312 -13.58 -36.41 -17.56
CA VAL A 312 -12.44 -36.01 -18.40
C VAL A 312 -11.92 -34.68 -17.90
N ALA A 313 -10.81 -34.74 -17.14
CA ALA A 313 -10.12 -33.55 -16.65
C ALA A 313 -9.25 -32.90 -17.74
N TYR A 314 -9.00 -31.59 -17.61
CA TYR A 314 -8.19 -30.81 -18.55
C TYR A 314 -6.72 -31.25 -18.55
N SER A 315 -6.15 -31.60 -17.39
CA SER A 315 -4.84 -32.25 -17.29
C SER A 315 -4.67 -33.02 -15.96
N ALA A 316 -3.54 -33.71 -15.77
CA ALA A 316 -3.20 -34.40 -14.52
C ALA A 316 -3.09 -33.44 -13.31
N THR A 317 -2.69 -32.19 -13.54
CA THR A 317 -2.56 -31.15 -12.52
C THR A 317 -3.77 -30.23 -12.45
N ASN A 318 -4.43 -29.97 -13.58
CA ASN A 318 -5.61 -29.11 -13.67
C ASN A 318 -6.87 -29.96 -13.78
N ARG A 319 -7.57 -30.07 -12.66
CA ARG A 319 -8.75 -30.93 -12.50
C ARG A 319 -10.07 -30.27 -12.93
N VAL A 320 -10.07 -29.22 -13.74
CA VAL A 320 -11.32 -28.77 -14.42
C VAL A 320 -11.78 -29.88 -15.36
N TYR A 321 -13.02 -30.34 -15.25
CA TYR A 321 -13.48 -31.54 -15.97
C TYR A 321 -14.81 -31.35 -16.70
N VAL A 322 -15.06 -32.23 -17.67
CA VAL A 322 -16.37 -32.50 -18.27
C VAL A 322 -16.85 -33.85 -17.79
N LEU A 323 -18.14 -33.96 -17.46
CA LEU A 323 -18.77 -35.23 -17.11
C LEU A 323 -19.45 -35.84 -18.32
N ILE A 324 -19.28 -37.15 -18.48
CA ILE A 324 -19.99 -37.96 -19.47
C ILE A 324 -20.95 -38.87 -18.70
N LEU A 325 -22.24 -38.75 -19.00
CA LEU A 325 -23.32 -39.47 -18.33
C LEU A 325 -23.97 -40.46 -19.32
N PRO A 326 -23.73 -41.77 -19.20
CA PRO A 326 -24.32 -42.76 -20.09
C PRO A 326 -25.80 -43.04 -19.74
N PHE A 327 -26.65 -43.11 -20.77
CA PHE A 327 -28.06 -43.53 -20.66
C PHE A 327 -28.35 -44.66 -21.66
N VAL A 328 -29.31 -45.52 -21.32
CA VAL A 328 -29.73 -46.67 -22.14
C VAL A 328 -31.23 -46.58 -22.43
N PRO A 329 -31.69 -46.76 -23.68
CA PRO A 329 -33.10 -46.80 -24.01
C PRO A 329 -33.74 -48.10 -23.52
N LYS A 330 -34.89 -47.99 -22.85
CA LYS A 330 -35.78 -49.10 -22.50
C LYS A 330 -37.24 -48.64 -22.69
N ASN A 331 -37.97 -49.32 -23.59
CA ASN A 331 -39.38 -49.04 -23.89
C ASN A 331 -39.67 -47.57 -24.23
N GLY A 332 -38.80 -46.91 -25.00
CA GLY A 332 -38.96 -45.51 -25.39
C GLY A 332 -38.64 -44.50 -24.29
N THR A 333 -38.04 -44.93 -23.18
CA THR A 333 -37.53 -44.08 -22.09
C THR A 333 -36.03 -44.29 -21.94
N MET A 334 -35.28 -43.21 -21.75
CA MET A 334 -33.84 -43.22 -21.47
C MET A 334 -33.59 -43.34 -19.97
N TRP A 335 -32.93 -44.43 -19.58
CA TRP A 335 -32.59 -44.74 -18.19
C TRP A 335 -31.11 -44.51 -17.92
N PRO A 336 -30.71 -44.05 -16.71
CA PRO A 336 -29.31 -44.02 -16.32
C PRO A 336 -28.69 -45.42 -16.42
N ALA A 337 -27.50 -45.52 -17.03
CA ALA A 337 -26.87 -46.82 -17.29
C ALA A 337 -26.31 -47.52 -16.04
N ASP A 338 -26.16 -46.80 -14.92
CA ASP A 338 -25.45 -47.27 -13.72
C ASP A 338 -26.10 -46.74 -12.42
N TRP A 339 -25.98 -47.50 -11.33
CA TRP A 339 -26.55 -47.19 -10.02
C TRP A 339 -25.96 -45.91 -9.41
N VAL A 340 -24.71 -45.56 -9.74
CA VAL A 340 -24.07 -44.30 -9.27
C VAL A 340 -24.81 -43.07 -9.82
N MET A 341 -25.59 -43.24 -10.89
CA MET A 341 -26.44 -42.20 -11.49
C MET A 341 -27.91 -42.32 -11.07
N ALA A 342 -28.26 -43.04 -10.00
CA ALA A 342 -29.64 -43.20 -9.55
C ALA A 342 -30.38 -41.88 -9.23
N HIS A 343 -29.64 -40.79 -9.01
CA HIS A 343 -30.18 -39.45 -8.81
C HIS A 343 -30.53 -38.73 -10.13
N GLN A 344 -30.09 -39.24 -11.28
CA GLN A 344 -30.41 -38.70 -12.60
C GLN A 344 -31.82 -39.14 -13.00
N ARG A 345 -32.66 -38.18 -13.40
CA ARG A 345 -34.02 -38.46 -13.85
C ARG A 345 -34.03 -39.14 -15.21
N GLU A 346 -34.89 -40.14 -15.37
CA GLU A 346 -35.25 -40.71 -16.67
C GLU A 346 -35.99 -39.70 -17.56
N PHE A 347 -36.02 -39.93 -18.87
CA PHE A 347 -36.75 -39.08 -19.81
C PHE A 347 -37.16 -39.82 -21.10
N PRO A 348 -38.21 -39.37 -21.81
CA PRO A 348 -38.63 -40.00 -23.07
C PRO A 348 -37.56 -39.93 -24.17
N GLU A 349 -37.29 -41.05 -24.81
CA GLU A 349 -36.27 -41.19 -25.87
C GLU A 349 -36.56 -40.32 -27.09
N ARG A 350 -37.84 -40.00 -27.35
CA ARG A 350 -38.24 -39.09 -28.46
C ARG A 350 -37.49 -37.76 -28.46
N HIS A 351 -37.04 -37.29 -27.29
CA HIS A 351 -36.26 -36.06 -27.19
C HIS A 351 -34.90 -36.13 -27.89
N LEU A 352 -34.42 -37.32 -28.24
CA LEU A 352 -33.17 -37.49 -28.95
C LEU A 352 -33.37 -37.66 -30.46
N HIS A 353 -34.60 -37.83 -30.95
CA HIS A 353 -34.88 -38.19 -32.35
C HIS A 353 -35.80 -37.16 -33.04
N PRO A 354 -35.27 -36.27 -33.91
CA PRO A 354 -33.86 -36.03 -34.19
C PRO A 354 -33.18 -35.23 -33.06
N LEU A 355 -31.85 -35.19 -33.04
CA LEU A 355 -31.11 -34.24 -32.20
C LEU A 355 -31.16 -32.86 -32.84
N ALA A 356 -31.41 -31.83 -32.03
CA ALA A 356 -31.26 -30.44 -32.43
C ALA A 356 -29.78 -30.02 -32.37
N GLN A 357 -29.44 -28.90 -33.02
CA GLN A 357 -28.12 -28.27 -32.92
C GLN A 357 -28.27 -26.92 -32.21
N ILE A 358 -27.44 -26.67 -31.19
CA ILE A 358 -27.44 -25.41 -30.44
C ILE A 358 -26.02 -24.85 -30.31
N GLN A 359 -25.90 -23.52 -30.29
CA GLN A 359 -24.62 -22.85 -30.06
C GLN A 359 -24.21 -22.94 -28.59
N PHE A 360 -23.17 -23.71 -28.29
CA PHE A 360 -22.63 -23.88 -26.94
C PHE A 360 -21.11 -23.75 -26.95
N GLY A 361 -20.57 -22.84 -26.13
CA GLY A 361 -19.13 -22.56 -26.19
C GLY A 361 -18.69 -22.15 -27.60
N GLY A 362 -19.51 -21.35 -28.28
CA GLY A 362 -19.34 -20.82 -29.64
C GLY A 362 -18.90 -21.86 -30.69
N ARG A 363 -19.53 -23.03 -30.64
CA ARG A 363 -19.61 -24.03 -31.71
C ARG A 363 -21.01 -24.65 -31.64
N ASP A 364 -21.46 -25.24 -32.75
CA ASP A 364 -22.67 -26.06 -32.75
C ASP A 364 -22.42 -27.36 -31.97
N ALA A 365 -23.35 -27.67 -31.07
CA ALA A 365 -23.35 -28.86 -30.26
C ALA A 365 -24.72 -29.55 -30.34
N PRO A 366 -24.75 -30.90 -30.37
CA PRO A 366 -25.99 -31.65 -30.36
C PRO A 366 -26.73 -31.49 -29.03
N ALA A 367 -28.04 -31.29 -29.09
CA ALA A 367 -28.93 -31.16 -27.95
C ALA A 367 -30.24 -31.93 -28.18
N PRO A 368 -30.97 -32.29 -27.11
CA PRO A 368 -32.30 -32.86 -27.24
C PRO A 368 -33.23 -31.92 -28.05
N ASN A 369 -34.09 -32.48 -28.90
CA ASN A 369 -35.18 -31.73 -29.50
C ASN A 369 -36.16 -31.25 -28.43
N ASP A 370 -36.88 -30.18 -28.75
CA ASP A 370 -37.74 -29.48 -27.79
C ASP A 370 -37.02 -29.20 -26.47
N ALA A 371 -35.78 -28.70 -26.57
CA ALA A 371 -34.86 -28.54 -25.44
C ALA A 371 -35.49 -27.86 -24.22
N ARG A 372 -36.44 -26.93 -24.41
CA ARG A 372 -37.18 -26.30 -23.31
C ARG A 372 -38.07 -27.28 -22.54
N VAL A 373 -38.81 -28.12 -23.25
CA VAL A 373 -39.65 -29.17 -22.65
C VAL A 373 -38.76 -30.20 -21.94
N PHE A 374 -37.61 -30.53 -22.54
CA PHE A 374 -36.63 -31.41 -21.93
C PHE A 374 -36.07 -30.83 -20.61
N LEU A 375 -35.71 -29.53 -20.61
CA LEU A 375 -35.23 -28.83 -19.42
C LEU A 375 -36.30 -28.82 -18.32
N ASP A 376 -37.56 -28.56 -18.68
CA ASP A 376 -38.67 -28.53 -17.72
C ASP A 376 -38.96 -29.89 -17.10
N LEU A 377 -38.80 -30.97 -17.87
CA LEU A 377 -38.90 -32.32 -17.34
C LEU A 377 -37.80 -32.60 -16.30
N LYS A 378 -36.57 -32.19 -16.60
CA LYS A 378 -35.39 -32.46 -15.75
C LYS A 378 -35.33 -31.57 -14.51
N LEU A 379 -35.62 -30.28 -14.67
CA LEU A 379 -35.41 -29.24 -13.66
C LEU A 379 -36.72 -28.72 -13.04
N GLY A 380 -37.88 -29.16 -13.55
CA GLY A 380 -39.22 -28.70 -13.17
C GLY A 380 -39.77 -27.62 -14.09
N ALA A 381 -41.09 -27.44 -14.11
CA ALA A 381 -41.78 -26.52 -15.03
C ALA A 381 -41.22 -25.09 -15.00
N ASN A 382 -41.17 -24.44 -16.16
CA ASN A 382 -40.64 -23.09 -16.37
C ASN A 382 -39.18 -22.94 -15.89
N SER A 383 -38.37 -23.98 -16.08
CA SER A 383 -36.98 -24.05 -15.63
C SER A 383 -36.12 -22.97 -16.26
N LEU A 384 -36.35 -22.69 -17.55
CA LEU A 384 -35.59 -21.71 -18.31
C LEU A 384 -35.87 -20.29 -17.80
N GLU A 385 -37.15 -19.96 -17.59
CA GLU A 385 -37.59 -18.65 -17.09
C GLU A 385 -37.14 -18.47 -15.64
N ARG A 386 -37.20 -19.54 -14.85
CA ARG A 386 -36.71 -19.54 -13.48
C ARG A 386 -35.20 -19.33 -13.44
N CYS A 387 -34.43 -20.00 -14.30
CA CYS A 387 -32.99 -19.78 -14.43
C CYS A 387 -32.65 -18.37 -14.93
N GLN A 388 -33.38 -17.84 -15.91
CA GLN A 388 -33.20 -16.47 -16.42
C GLN A 388 -33.52 -15.43 -15.34
N LYS A 389 -34.57 -15.66 -14.54
CA LYS A 389 -34.97 -14.80 -13.42
C LYS A 389 -34.02 -14.88 -12.23
N ILE A 390 -33.40 -16.03 -11.99
CA ILE A 390 -32.38 -16.27 -10.96
C ILE A 390 -31.00 -15.71 -11.39
N GLY A 391 -30.77 -15.57 -12.70
CA GLY A 391 -29.47 -15.20 -13.26
C GLY A 391 -28.45 -16.36 -13.14
N PRO A 392 -27.16 -16.14 -13.47
CA PRO A 392 -26.11 -17.17 -13.52
C PRO A 392 -25.60 -17.61 -12.14
N LYS A 393 -26.51 -17.79 -11.18
CA LYS A 393 -26.25 -18.46 -9.91
C LYS A 393 -26.08 -19.95 -10.18
N ILE A 394 -24.89 -20.46 -9.89
CA ILE A 394 -24.59 -21.89 -9.96
C ILE A 394 -25.45 -22.58 -8.89
N ILE A 395 -26.47 -23.31 -9.33
CA ILE A 395 -27.13 -24.32 -8.51
C ILE A 395 -26.26 -25.57 -8.65
N TYR A 396 -25.54 -25.91 -7.59
CA TYR A 396 -25.15 -27.28 -7.37
C TYR A 396 -25.96 -27.82 -6.20
N PRO A 397 -26.46 -29.06 -6.30
CA PRO A 397 -27.12 -29.74 -5.17
C PRO A 397 -26.20 -29.86 -3.96
#